data_AF-A0A2G2VII6-F1
#
_entry.id   AF-A0A2G2VII6-F1
#
_cell.length_a   1.000
_cell.length_b   1.000
_cell.length_c   1.000
_cell.angle_alpha   90.00
_cell.angle_beta   90.00
_cell.angle_gamma   90.00
#
_symmetry.space_group_name_H-M   'P 1'
#
loop_
_entity.id
_entity.type
_entity.pdbx_description
1 polymer ?
#
loop_
_entity_poly.entity_id
_entity_poly.type
_entity_poly.pdbx_seq_one_letter_code
_entity_poly.pdbx_strand_id
1 'polypeptide(L)'
;MRQGINKSTVDGNLVPPGGLITLVQKGIQNLELEATVSNDDPDMDEDFQFLQPIDLITKDVYELHKIIKEKKKKSFGKKNIGERIYKDSNDHEMELEREPAREREKEKQQKEKRARATKD
;
A
#
# COMPACT_ATOMS: atom_id res chain seq x y z
N MET A 1 -19.73 -37.99 -14.55
CA MET A 1 -18.78 -37.83 -15.68
C MET A 1 -17.37 -38.00 -15.14
N ARG A 2 -16.61 -39.01 -15.61
CA ARG A 2 -15.16 -39.05 -15.37
C ARG A 2 -14.55 -38.01 -16.31
N GLN A 3 -13.78 -37.06 -15.77
CA GLN A 3 -12.97 -36.15 -16.61
C GLN A 3 -12.16 -37.02 -17.58
N GLY A 4 -11.96 -36.61 -18.83
CA GLY A 4 -11.35 -37.43 -19.88
C GLY A 4 -9.86 -37.71 -19.64
N ILE A 5 -9.54 -38.51 -18.61
CA ILE A 5 -8.17 -38.85 -18.18
C ILE A 5 -7.39 -39.47 -19.35
N ASN A 6 -8.09 -40.25 -20.16
CA ASN A 6 -7.62 -40.91 -21.37
C ASN A 6 -7.35 -39.97 -22.57
N LYS A 7 -7.49 -38.65 -22.43
CA LYS A 7 -7.06 -37.66 -23.44
C LYS A 7 -5.81 -36.87 -23.00
N SER A 8 -5.30 -37.13 -21.81
CA SER A 8 -4.10 -36.45 -21.31
C SER A 8 -2.85 -36.94 -22.05
N THR A 9 -1.95 -36.02 -22.38
CA THR A 9 -0.60 -36.34 -22.89
C THR A 9 0.38 -36.69 -21.76
N VAL A 10 -0.09 -36.70 -20.50
CA VAL A 10 0.73 -37.03 -19.32
C VAL A 10 0.84 -38.54 -19.17
N ASP A 11 2.08 -39.05 -19.15
CA ASP A 11 2.37 -40.42 -18.76
C ASP A 11 2.27 -40.57 -17.23
N GLY A 12 1.28 -41.32 -16.77
CA GLY A 12 1.05 -41.57 -15.35
C GLY A 12 2.17 -42.35 -14.67
N ASN A 13 2.98 -43.12 -15.42
CA ASN A 13 4.10 -43.87 -14.84
C ASN A 13 5.27 -42.97 -14.42
N LEU A 14 5.35 -41.77 -14.99
CA LEU A 14 6.34 -40.76 -14.62
C LEU A 14 5.89 -39.90 -13.43
N VAL A 15 4.61 -40.00 -13.03
CA VAL A 15 4.10 -39.28 -11.86
C VAL A 15 4.48 -40.06 -10.61
N PRO A 16 5.31 -39.49 -9.70
CA PRO A 16 5.70 -40.19 -8.49
C PRO A 16 4.49 -40.45 -7.59
N PRO A 17 4.47 -41.57 -6.84
CA PRO A 17 3.48 -41.79 -5.79
C PRO A 17 3.44 -40.59 -4.84
N GLY A 18 2.25 -40.05 -4.60
CA GLY A 18 2.08 -38.87 -3.75
C GLY A 18 2.44 -37.53 -4.42
N GLY A 19 2.68 -37.48 -5.74
CA GLY A 19 3.09 -36.26 -6.44
C GLY A 19 2.18 -35.04 -6.19
N LEU A 20 0.86 -35.24 -6.10
CA LEU A 20 -0.07 -34.16 -5.72
C LEU A 20 0.15 -33.68 -4.29
N ILE A 21 0.34 -34.59 -3.33
CA ILE A 21 0.59 -34.26 -1.93
C ILE A 21 1.88 -33.47 -1.82
N THR A 22 2.95 -33.92 -2.49
CA THR A 22 4.24 -33.23 -2.54
C THR A 22 4.13 -31.84 -3.15
N LEU A 23 3.38 -31.70 -4.25
CA LEU A 23 3.15 -30.41 -4.91
C LEU A 23 2.45 -29.42 -3.95
N VAL A 24 1.41 -29.87 -3.25
CA VAL A 24 0.68 -29.06 -2.27
C VAL A 24 1.56 -28.68 -1.08
N GLN A 25 2.30 -29.64 -0.51
CA GLN A 25 3.20 -29.40 0.63
C GLN A 25 4.30 -28.38 0.27
N LYS A 26 4.93 -28.53 -0.90
CA LYS A 26 5.93 -27.57 -1.39
C LYS A 26 5.33 -26.19 -1.66
N GLY A 27 4.10 -26.14 -2.17
CA GLY A 27 3.38 -24.88 -2.37
C GLY A 27 3.16 -24.12 -1.06
N ILE A 28 2.75 -24.81 0.00
CA ILE A 28 2.58 -24.22 1.35
C ILE A 28 3.91 -23.70 1.89
N GLN A 29 4.97 -24.52 1.83
CA GLN A 29 6.31 -24.11 2.27
C GLN A 29 6.83 -22.89 1.52
N ASN A 30 6.55 -22.79 0.22
CA ASN A 30 6.97 -21.63 -0.58
C ASN A 30 6.30 -20.34 -0.10
N LEU A 31 4.99 -20.40 0.23
CA LEU A 31 4.26 -19.26 0.80
C LEU A 31 4.80 -18.83 2.17
N GLU A 32 5.20 -19.79 3.01
CA GLU A 32 5.83 -19.50 4.31
C GLU A 32 7.19 -18.81 4.15
N LEU A 33 8.00 -19.25 3.18
CA LEU A 33 9.31 -18.64 2.88
C LEU A 33 9.16 -17.23 2.32
N GLU A 34 8.23 -17.01 1.40
CA GLU A 34 7.92 -15.66 0.88
C GLU A 34 7.55 -14.71 2.02
N ALA A 35 6.75 -15.16 3.00
CA ALA A 35 6.38 -14.36 4.17
C ALA A 35 7.56 -14.02 5.11
N THR A 36 8.60 -14.86 5.15
CA THR A 36 9.83 -14.55 5.90
C THR A 36 10.73 -13.54 5.18
N VAL A 37 10.65 -13.45 3.86
CA VAL A 37 11.42 -12.51 3.03
C VAL A 37 10.68 -11.18 2.86
N SER A 38 9.35 -11.15 2.95
CA SER A 38 8.51 -10.01 2.57
C SER A 38 8.20 -8.97 3.66
N ASN A 39 8.88 -8.94 4.81
CA ASN A 39 8.53 -7.99 5.88
C ASN A 39 9.31 -6.66 5.88
N ASP A 40 10.35 -6.49 5.05
CA ASP A 40 11.21 -5.29 5.13
C ASP A 40 11.53 -4.62 3.78
N ASP A 41 10.81 -4.91 2.68
CA ASP A 41 11.01 -4.20 1.42
C ASP A 41 9.73 -3.48 0.93
N PRO A 42 9.64 -2.15 1.12
CA PRO A 42 8.50 -1.35 0.65
C PRO A 42 8.43 -1.20 -0.88
N ASP A 43 9.44 -1.66 -1.62
CA ASP A 43 9.56 -1.54 -3.07
C ASP A 43 9.24 -2.85 -3.82
N MET A 44 8.54 -3.82 -3.21
CA MET A 44 8.06 -5.01 -3.92
C MET A 44 7.00 -4.65 -4.98
N ASP A 45 7.52 -4.30 -6.15
CA ASP A 45 7.03 -4.12 -7.50
C ASP A 45 5.51 -4.19 -7.73
N GLU A 46 4.96 -3.10 -8.28
CA GLU A 46 3.57 -2.96 -8.76
C GLU A 46 3.13 -4.00 -9.82
N ASP A 47 4.09 -4.80 -10.28
CA ASP A 47 3.98 -5.82 -11.32
C ASP A 47 3.51 -7.18 -10.79
N PHE A 48 3.72 -7.49 -9.52
CA PHE A 48 3.29 -8.76 -8.92
C PHE A 48 2.09 -8.58 -7.99
N GLN A 49 1.13 -9.50 -8.05
CA GLN A 49 -0.07 -9.48 -7.23
C GLN A 49 -0.32 -10.86 -6.61
N PHE A 50 -0.37 -10.93 -5.28
CA PHE A 50 -0.70 -12.16 -4.58
C PHE A 50 -2.14 -12.58 -4.88
N LEU A 51 -2.31 -13.84 -5.27
CA LEU A 51 -3.61 -14.50 -5.49
C LEU A 51 -3.82 -15.58 -4.43
N GLN A 52 -5.08 -15.95 -4.17
CA GLN A 52 -5.31 -17.11 -3.31
C GLN A 52 -4.90 -18.38 -4.06
N PRO A 53 -4.25 -19.35 -3.41
CA PRO A 53 -3.85 -20.59 -4.08
C PRO A 53 -5.02 -21.31 -4.74
N ILE A 54 -6.20 -21.28 -4.11
CA ILE A 54 -7.42 -21.87 -4.68
C ILE A 54 -7.84 -21.18 -5.98
N ASP A 55 -7.65 -19.86 -6.10
CA ASP A 55 -7.97 -19.12 -7.32
C ASP A 55 -7.05 -19.59 -8.45
N LEU A 56 -5.75 -19.74 -8.18
CA LEU A 56 -4.78 -20.19 -9.19
C LEU A 56 -5.09 -21.60 -9.72
N ILE A 57 -5.64 -22.46 -8.87
CA ILE A 57 -5.99 -23.84 -9.21
C ILE A 57 -7.34 -23.93 -9.95
N THR A 58 -8.32 -23.10 -9.58
CA THR A 58 -9.72 -23.27 -9.98
C THR A 58 -10.23 -22.26 -11.00
N LYS A 59 -9.48 -21.19 -11.26
CA LYS A 59 -9.89 -20.09 -12.13
C LYS A 59 -9.17 -20.13 -13.47
N ASP A 60 -9.88 -19.74 -14.51
CA ASP A 60 -9.27 -19.53 -15.82
C ASP A 60 -8.52 -18.17 -15.90
N VAL A 61 -7.73 -17.98 -16.96
CA VAL A 61 -6.92 -16.77 -17.16
C VAL A 61 -7.76 -15.49 -17.14
N TYR A 62 -8.98 -15.54 -17.69
CA TYR A 62 -9.87 -14.39 -17.75
C TYR A 62 -10.41 -14.03 -16.36
N GLU A 63 -10.83 -15.03 -15.58
CA GLU A 63 -11.24 -14.85 -14.19
C GLU A 63 -10.09 -14.34 -13.31
N LEU A 64 -8.87 -14.87 -13.48
CA LEU A 64 -7.68 -14.40 -12.78
C LEU A 64 -7.38 -12.92 -13.11
N HIS A 65 -7.48 -12.53 -14.39
CA HIS A 65 -7.36 -11.13 -14.80
C HIS A 65 -8.40 -10.23 -14.15
N LYS A 66 -9.65 -10.71 -13.98
CA LYS A 66 -10.70 -9.95 -13.30
C LYS A 66 -10.37 -9.74 -11.82
N ILE A 67 -9.91 -10.77 -11.13
CA ILE A 67 -9.51 -10.71 -9.71
C ILE A 67 -8.36 -9.70 -9.54
N ILE A 68 -7.35 -9.73 -10.41
CA ILE A 68 -6.21 -8.80 -10.39
C ILE A 68 -6.68 -7.35 -10.56
N LYS A 69 -7.54 -7.09 -11.56
CA LYS A 69 -8.09 -5.74 -11.81
C LYS A 69 -8.88 -5.20 -10.62
N GLU A 70 -9.72 -6.04 -10.01
CA GLU A 70 -10.51 -5.66 -8.84
C GLU A 70 -9.64 -5.37 -7.61
N LYS A 71 -8.59 -6.18 -7.37
CA LYS A 71 -7.60 -5.93 -6.31
C LYS A 71 -6.87 -4.61 -6.51
N LYS A 72 -6.34 -4.36 -7.72
CA LYS A 72 -5.68 -3.09 -8.05
C LYS A 72 -6.60 -1.90 -7.81
N LYS A 73 -7.87 -1.95 -8.25
CA LYS A 73 -8.84 -0.87 -8.02
C LYS A 73 -9.08 -0.57 -6.52
N LYS A 74 -9.15 -1.60 -5.68
CA LYS A 74 -9.33 -1.44 -4.22
C LYS A 74 -8.10 -0.81 -3.55
N SER A 75 -6.90 -1.12 -4.02
CA SER A 75 -5.64 -0.55 -3.50
C SER A 75 -5.45 0.92 -3.92
N PHE A 76 -5.67 1.25 -5.20
CA PHE A 76 -5.56 2.63 -5.70
C PHE A 76 -6.71 3.55 -5.24
N GLY A 77 -7.91 3.00 -5.03
CA GLY A 77 -9.05 3.77 -4.50
C GLY A 77 -8.83 4.29 -3.08
N LYS A 78 -8.04 3.59 -2.25
CA LYS A 78 -7.70 4.02 -0.89
C LYS A 78 -6.62 5.10 -0.85
N LYS A 79 -5.61 5.02 -1.74
CA LYS A 79 -4.54 6.04 -1.83
C LYS A 79 -5.10 7.44 -2.14
N ASN A 80 -6.13 7.53 -2.97
CA ASN A 80 -6.76 8.81 -3.34
C ASN A 80 -7.63 9.47 -2.25
N ILE A 81 -8.03 8.74 -1.20
CA ILE A 81 -8.81 9.30 -0.08
C ILE A 81 -7.87 9.89 0.97
N GLY A 82 -6.76 9.21 1.28
CA GLY A 82 -5.74 9.73 2.20
C GLY A 82 -5.17 11.06 1.71
N GLU A 83 -4.85 11.18 0.42
CA GLU A 83 -4.25 12.39 -0.13
C GLU A 83 -5.20 13.60 -0.19
N ARG A 84 -6.52 13.39 -0.22
CA ARG A 84 -7.51 14.50 -0.12
C ARG A 84 -7.70 14.98 1.32
N ILE A 85 -7.64 14.09 2.31
CA ILE A 85 -7.81 14.48 3.72
C ILE A 85 -6.57 15.25 4.21
N TYR A 86 -5.36 14.91 3.76
CA TYR A 86 -4.15 15.64 4.15
C TYR A 86 -3.95 16.98 3.42
N LYS A 87 -4.63 17.22 2.30
CA LYS A 87 -4.49 18.49 1.55
C LYS A 87 -5.49 19.57 1.97
N ASP A 88 -6.61 19.20 2.59
CA ASP A 88 -7.63 20.14 3.07
C ASP A 88 -7.37 20.65 4.50
N SER A 89 -6.50 19.98 5.28
CA SER A 89 -6.12 20.43 6.63
C SER A 89 -4.83 21.25 6.70
N ASN A 90 -4.04 21.35 5.62
CA ASN A 90 -2.75 22.05 5.65
C ASN A 90 -2.81 23.55 5.34
N ASP A 91 -4.01 24.10 5.04
CA ASP A 91 -4.19 25.54 4.77
C ASP A 91 -4.57 26.36 6.03
N HIS A 92 -4.59 25.76 7.24
CA HIS A 92 -4.96 26.48 8.47
C HIS A 92 -4.01 26.39 9.68
N GLU A 93 -2.81 25.78 9.55
CA GLU A 93 -1.87 25.66 10.68
C GLU A 93 -0.48 26.26 10.44
N MET A 94 -0.40 27.37 9.70
CA MET A 94 0.86 28.15 9.61
C MET A 94 0.71 29.62 10.01
N GLU A 95 -0.26 29.92 10.89
CA GLU A 95 -0.46 31.26 11.46
C GLU A 95 -0.39 31.26 13.00
N LEU A 96 0.52 30.47 13.60
CA LEU A 96 0.73 30.50 15.06
C LEU A 96 2.19 30.62 15.51
N GLU A 97 3.15 30.77 14.59
CA GLU A 97 4.58 30.96 14.94
C GLU A 97 5.19 32.29 14.42
N ARG A 98 4.38 33.34 14.19
CA ARG A 98 4.91 34.67 13.81
C ARG A 98 4.50 35.83 14.74
N GLU A 99 3.82 35.56 15.85
CA GLU A 99 3.37 36.60 16.77
C GLU A 99 4.44 37.23 17.70
N PRO A 100 5.51 36.57 18.17
CA PRO A 100 6.36 37.20 19.20
C PRO A 100 7.29 38.31 18.66
N ALA A 101 7.41 38.45 17.34
CA ALA A 101 8.24 39.49 16.72
C ALA A 101 7.51 40.82 16.50
N ARG A 102 6.19 40.81 16.28
CA ARG A 102 5.41 42.03 15.96
C ARG A 102 4.98 42.80 17.20
N GLU A 103 4.82 42.15 18.36
CA GLU A 103 4.50 42.85 19.62
C GLU A 103 5.69 43.64 20.17
N ARG A 104 6.91 43.08 20.14
CA ARG A 104 8.12 43.78 20.61
C ARG A 104 8.43 45.05 19.81
N GLU A 105 8.09 45.08 18.53
CA GLU A 105 8.32 46.26 17.68
C GLU A 105 7.31 47.39 17.97
N LYS A 106 6.04 47.04 18.24
CA LYS A 106 5.01 48.01 18.63
C LYS A 106 5.28 48.62 20.01
N GLU A 107 5.76 47.83 20.97
CA GLU A 107 6.12 48.33 22.31
C GLU A 107 7.31 49.30 22.26
N LYS A 108 8.33 48.98 21.43
CA LYS A 108 9.52 49.85 21.26
C LYS A 108 9.15 51.19 20.62
N GLN A 109 8.29 51.20 19.60
CA GLN A 109 7.83 52.44 18.95
C GLN A 109 6.93 53.30 19.86
N GLN A 110 6.13 52.69 20.74
CA GLN A 110 5.28 53.43 21.67
C GLN A 110 6.09 54.08 22.80
N LYS A 111 7.15 53.40 23.28
CA LYS A 111 8.07 53.95 24.28
C LYS A 111 8.91 55.11 23.73
N GLU A 112 9.30 55.06 22.45
CA GLU A 112 10.03 56.15 21.78
C GLU A 112 9.15 57.39 21.54
N LYS A 113 7.87 57.20 21.15
CA LYS A 113 6.92 58.32 21.01
C LYS A 113 6.64 59.01 22.34
N ARG A 114 6.54 58.27 23.45
CA ARG A 114 6.36 58.85 24.79
C ARG A 114 7.60 59.60 25.28
N ALA A 115 8.81 59.10 24.98
CA ALA A 115 10.05 59.78 25.36
C ALA A 115 10.33 61.08 24.58
N ARG A 116 9.78 61.23 23.37
CA ARG A 116 9.85 62.49 22.60
C ARG A 116 8.81 63.52 23.05
N ALA A 117 7.67 63.09 23.60
CA ALA A 117 6.61 63.97 24.07
C ALA A 117 6.89 64.62 25.45
N THR A 118 7.95 64.21 26.15
CA THR A 118 8.32 64.76 27.48
C THR A 118 9.60 65.61 27.43
N LYS A 119 10.01 66.09 26.25
CA LYS A 119 11.20 66.95 26.08
C LYS A 119 10.90 68.33 25.48
N ASP A 120 9.64 68.71 25.39
CA ASP A 120 9.19 70.08 25.11
C ASP A 120 8.58 70.72 26.37
#